data_AF-A0A318IKE0-F1
#
_entry.id   AF-A0A318IKE0-F1
#
_cell.length_a   1.000
_cell.length_b   1.000
_cell.length_c   1.000
_cell.angle_alpha   90.00
_cell.angle_beta   90.00
_cell.angle_gamma   90.00
#
_symmetry.space_group_name_H-M   'P 1'
#
loop_
_entity.id
_entity.type
_entity.pdbx_description
1 polymer ?
#
loop_
_entity_poly.entity_id
_entity_poly.type
_entity_poly.pdbx_seq_one_letter_code
_entity_poly.pdbx_strand_id
1 'polypeptide(L)'
;MDQNTIDEGKTMAMISYFTVIGLLIAFLVNSDKKNEFVKFHIGQSLRVWILAIALSIVLGLIAVTMGMGFLRILQWAPWVLAVLGAINAYNGKLEKLPIIGSIGE
;
A
#
# COMPACT_ATOMS: atom_id res chain seq x y z
N MET A 1 18.85 1.51 -9.50
CA MET A 1 18.97 0.54 -8.39
C MET A 1 19.52 -0.74 -8.99
N ASP A 2 20.51 -1.36 -8.35
CA ASP A 2 21.10 -2.61 -8.84
C ASP A 2 20.20 -3.82 -8.51
N GLN A 3 20.46 -4.93 -9.20
CA GLN A 3 19.63 -6.14 -9.12
C GLN A 3 19.66 -6.80 -7.73
N ASN A 4 20.81 -6.76 -7.04
CA ASN A 4 20.94 -7.38 -5.71
C ASN A 4 20.06 -6.65 -4.69
N THR A 5 20.09 -5.31 -4.69
CA THR A 5 19.21 -4.50 -3.83
C THR A 5 17.72 -4.83 -4.05
N ILE A 6 17.31 -5.03 -5.30
CA ILE A 6 15.92 -5.39 -5.63
C ILE A 6 15.59 -6.79 -5.10
N ASP A 7 16.42 -7.79 -5.42
CA ASP A 7 16.14 -9.18 -5.06
C ASP A 7 16.11 -9.43 -3.56
N GLU A 8 17.01 -8.78 -2.80
CA GLU A 8 16.99 -8.82 -1.33
C GLU A 8 15.74 -8.17 -0.71
N GLY A 9 15.18 -7.16 -1.40
CA GLY A 9 14.05 -6.37 -0.92
C GLY A 9 12.67 -6.91 -1.30
N LYS A 10 12.56 -7.73 -2.36
CA LYS A 10 11.28 -8.19 -2.94
C LYS A 10 10.27 -8.69 -1.92
N THR A 11 10.67 -9.61 -1.05
CA THR A 11 9.78 -10.21 -0.06
C THR A 11 9.22 -9.17 0.91
N MET A 12 10.08 -8.30 1.45
CA MET A 12 9.63 -7.27 2.40
C MET A 12 8.78 -6.19 1.74
N ALA A 13 9.10 -5.83 0.49
CA ALA A 13 8.30 -4.92 -0.32
C ALA A 13 6.89 -5.48 -0.59
N MET A 14 6.74 -6.79 -0.83
CA MET A 14 5.42 -7.41 -0.97
C MET A 14 4.64 -7.44 0.36
N ILE A 15 5.31 -7.79 1.46
CA ILE A 15 4.69 -7.87 2.80
C ILE A 15 4.04 -6.52 3.18
N SER A 16 4.62 -5.39 2.75
CA SER A 16 4.07 -4.06 3.06
C SER A 16 2.66 -3.81 2.51
N TYR A 17 2.19 -4.62 1.55
CA TYR A 17 0.87 -4.51 0.91
C TYR A 17 -0.17 -5.52 1.41
N PHE A 18 0.14 -6.41 2.36
CA PHE A 18 -0.85 -7.40 2.81
C PHE A 18 -1.85 -6.86 3.81
N THR A 19 -1.37 -6.10 4.79
CA THR A 19 -2.21 -5.39 5.78
C THR A 19 -1.42 -4.22 6.34
N VAL A 20 -2.07 -3.39 7.16
CA VAL A 20 -1.38 -2.39 8.01
C VAL A 20 -0.30 -3.06 8.89
N ILE A 21 -0.54 -4.28 9.38
CA ILE A 21 0.45 -5.04 10.14
C ILE A 21 1.65 -5.39 9.26
N GLY A 22 1.40 -5.83 8.02
CA GLY A 22 2.45 -6.10 7.04
C GLY A 22 3.29 -4.85 6.71
N LEU A 23 2.65 -3.69 6.56
CA LEU A 23 3.34 -2.39 6.42
C LEU A 23 4.25 -2.11 7.62
N LEU A 24 3.76 -2.28 8.85
CA LEU A 24 4.55 -2.04 10.06
C LEU A 24 5.77 -2.97 10.14
N ILE A 25 5.58 -4.26 9.85
CA ILE A 25 6.67 -5.23 9.80
C ILE A 25 7.71 -4.81 8.75
N ALA A 26 7.28 -4.44 7.55
CA ALA A 26 8.16 -3.99 6.49
C ALA A 26 8.94 -2.73 6.90
N PHE A 27 8.27 -1.77 7.53
CA PHE A 27 8.89 -0.54 8.03
C PHE A 27 9.97 -0.82 9.08
N LEU A 28 9.66 -1.64 10.09
CA LEU A 28 10.59 -1.98 11.17
C LEU A 28 11.79 -2.78 10.66
N VAL A 29 11.58 -3.76 9.78
CA VAL A 29 12.71 -4.52 9.21
C VAL A 29 13.58 -3.62 8.33
N ASN A 30 12.98 -2.66 7.62
CA ASN A 30 13.74 -1.78 6.74
C ASN A 30 14.41 -0.61 7.45
N SER A 31 14.05 -0.28 8.70
CA SER A 31 14.79 0.74 9.46
C SER A 31 16.22 0.31 9.76
N ASP A 32 16.44 -1.01 9.88
CA ASP A 32 17.77 -1.60 10.07
C ASP A 32 18.47 -1.84 8.73
N LYS A 33 17.79 -2.53 7.81
CA LYS A 33 18.37 -2.92 6.50
C LYS A 33 18.58 -1.76 5.54
N LYS A 34 17.79 -0.69 5.65
CA LYS A 34 17.84 0.51 4.80
C LYS A 34 17.83 0.22 3.30
N ASN A 35 17.07 -0.79 2.87
CA ASN A 35 16.93 -1.13 1.47
C ASN A 35 16.00 -0.11 0.78
N GLU A 36 16.52 0.57 -0.25
CA GLU A 36 15.80 1.62 -0.96
C GLU A 36 14.63 1.09 -1.80
N PHE A 37 14.67 -0.18 -2.26
CA PHE A 37 13.54 -0.84 -2.92
C PHE A 37 12.35 -0.97 -1.96
N VAL A 38 12.62 -1.51 -0.77
CA VAL A 38 11.61 -1.71 0.26
C VAL A 38 11.05 -0.37 0.73
N LYS A 39 11.90 0.64 0.88
CA LYS A 39 11.51 2.00 1.27
C LYS A 39 10.52 2.64 0.29
N PHE A 40 10.74 2.47 -1.01
CA PHE A 40 9.78 2.93 -2.02
C PHE A 40 8.41 2.25 -1.86
N HIS A 41 8.39 0.92 -1.75
CA HIS A 41 7.14 0.17 -1.61
C HIS A 41 6.44 0.39 -0.25
N ILE A 42 7.17 0.67 0.83
CA ILE A 42 6.61 1.13 2.10
C ILE A 42 5.86 2.46 1.90
N GLY A 43 6.46 3.43 1.20
CA GLY A 43 5.81 4.72 0.96
C GLY A 43 4.52 4.60 0.13
N GLN A 44 4.56 3.77 -0.92
CA GLN A 44 3.38 3.48 -1.74
C GLN A 44 2.30 2.74 -0.94
N SER A 45 2.66 1.70 -0.17
CA SER A 45 1.68 0.93 0.59
C SER A 45 1.11 1.71 1.78
N LEU A 46 1.89 2.59 2.41
CA LEU A 46 1.39 3.52 3.42
C LEU A 46 0.23 4.38 2.88
N ARG A 47 0.38 4.93 1.67
CA ARG A 47 -0.71 5.70 1.03
C ARG A 47 -1.95 4.85 0.74
N VAL A 48 -1.76 3.60 0.32
CA VAL A 48 -2.87 2.65 0.13
C VAL A 48 -3.64 2.46 1.43
N TRP A 49 -2.93 2.22 2.54
CA TRP A 49 -3.58 1.95 3.82
C TRP A 49 -4.22 3.19 4.45
N ILE A 50 -3.61 4.37 4.29
CA ILE A 50 -4.25 5.64 4.65
C ILE A 50 -5.54 5.83 3.87
N LEU A 51 -5.53 5.59 2.55
CA LEU A 51 -6.74 5.65 1.72
C LEU A 51 -7.81 4.65 2.20
N ALA A 52 -7.42 3.42 2.55
CA ALA A 52 -8.34 2.40 3.07
C ALA A 52 -9.04 2.84 4.35
N ILE A 53 -8.28 3.40 5.30
CA ILE A 53 -8.82 3.91 6.56
C ILE A 53 -9.76 5.11 6.29
N ALA A 54 -9.32 6.07 5.47
CA ALA A 54 -10.11 7.24 5.13
C ALA A 54 -11.44 6.88 4.44
N LEU A 55 -11.40 5.99 3.44
CA LEU A 55 -12.60 5.51 2.76
C LEU A 55 -13.52 4.74 3.70
N SER A 56 -12.99 3.91 4.60
CA SER A 56 -13.80 3.18 5.57
C SER A 56 -14.60 4.13 6.48
N ILE A 57 -13.97 5.21 6.95
CA ILE A 57 -14.63 6.22 7.80
C ILE A 57 -15.69 6.97 6.99
N VAL A 58 -15.33 7.52 5.83
CA VAL A 58 -16.24 8.33 5.00
C VAL A 58 -17.45 7.52 4.55
N LEU A 59 -17.24 6.30 4.02
CA LEU A 59 -18.32 5.44 3.56
C LEU A 59 -19.19 4.92 4.71
N GLY A 60 -18.59 4.70 5.89
CA GLY A 60 -19.34 4.35 7.11
C GLY A 60 -20.29 5.47 7.54
N LEU A 61 -19.82 6.71 7.56
CA LEU A 61 -20.65 7.88 7.87
C LEU A 61 -21.78 8.06 6.87
N ILE A 62 -21.49 7.95 5.56
CA ILE A 62 -22.49 8.04 4.50
C ILE A 62 -23.56 6.94 4.65
N ALA A 63 -23.15 5.70 4.94
CA ALA A 63 -24.08 4.60 5.13
C ALA A 63 -25.05 4.84 6.31
N VAL A 64 -24.55 5.35 7.44
CA VAL A 64 -25.36 5.59 8.64
C VAL A 64 -26.24 6.84 8.49
N THR A 65 -25.71 7.93 7.96
CA THR A 65 -26.40 9.23 7.93
C THR A 65 -27.36 9.38 6.75
N MET A 66 -27.02 8.79 5.60
CA MET A 66 -27.78 8.95 4.35
C MET A 66 -28.46 7.64 3.90
N GLY A 67 -28.30 6.55 4.63
CA GLY A 67 -28.83 5.24 4.26
C GLY A 67 -28.19 4.63 3.00
N MET A 68 -27.13 5.23 2.45
CA MET A 68 -26.47 4.80 1.22
C MET A 68 -25.42 3.71 1.46
N GLY A 69 -25.83 2.61 2.09
CA GLY A 69 -24.94 1.50 2.43
C GLY A 69 -24.30 0.80 1.23
N PHE A 70 -24.94 0.85 0.05
CA PHE A 70 -24.43 0.21 -1.17
C PHE A 70 -23.08 0.78 -1.63
N LEU A 71 -22.77 2.04 -1.29
CA LEU A 71 -21.49 2.68 -1.63
C LEU A 71 -20.29 2.05 -0.93
N ARG A 72 -20.50 1.23 0.11
CA ARG A 72 -19.43 0.49 0.79
C ARG A 72 -18.67 -0.46 -0.14
N ILE A 73 -19.20 -0.81 -1.31
CA ILE A 73 -18.46 -1.55 -2.34
C ILE A 73 -17.14 -0.84 -2.72
N LEU A 74 -17.08 0.48 -2.63
CA LEU A 74 -15.88 1.27 -2.92
C LEU A 74 -14.74 1.04 -1.92
N GLN A 75 -15.01 0.41 -0.75
CA GLN A 75 -13.98 0.06 0.23
C GLN A 75 -12.96 -0.96 -0.30
N TRP A 76 -13.27 -1.64 -1.41
CA TRP A 76 -12.38 -2.61 -2.05
C TRP A 76 -11.33 -1.96 -2.97
N ALA A 77 -11.50 -0.70 -3.36
CA ALA A 77 -10.56 -0.03 -4.27
C ALA A 77 -9.11 0.01 -3.74
N PRO A 78 -8.85 0.32 -2.45
CA PRO A 78 -7.50 0.24 -1.87
C PRO A 78 -6.89 -1.16 -1.90
N TRP A 79 -7.71 -2.20 -1.77
CA TRP A 79 -7.23 -3.59 -1.86
C TRP A 79 -6.77 -3.94 -3.28
N VAL A 80 -7.45 -3.44 -4.31
CA VAL A 80 -6.99 -3.57 -5.70
C VAL A 80 -5.63 -2.89 -5.88
N LEU A 81 -5.46 -1.68 -5.33
CA LEU A 81 -4.18 -0.97 -5.36
C LEU A 81 -3.09 -1.71 -4.58
N ALA A 82 -3.43 -2.33 -3.45
CA ALA A 82 -2.50 -3.14 -2.67
C ALA A 82 -2.00 -4.35 -3.48
N VAL A 83 -2.90 -5.06 -4.16
CA VAL A 83 -2.54 -6.19 -5.04
C VAL A 83 -1.65 -5.74 -6.19
N LEU A 84 -1.98 -4.63 -6.86
CA LEU A 84 -1.13 -4.06 -7.92
C LEU A 84 0.27 -3.70 -7.38
N GLY A 85 0.33 -3.11 -6.20
CA GLY A 85 1.59 -2.75 -5.54
C GLY A 85 2.43 -3.97 -5.19
N ALA A 86 1.81 -5.04 -4.71
CA ALA A 86 2.46 -6.32 -4.42
C ALA A 86 2.97 -7.00 -5.71
N ILE A 87 2.20 -6.95 -6.81
CA ILE A 87 2.63 -7.46 -8.12
C ILE A 87 3.84 -6.67 -8.63
N ASN A 88 3.82 -5.34 -8.50
CA ASN A 88 4.96 -4.50 -8.88
C ASN A 88 6.20 -4.83 -8.02
N ALA A 89 6.03 -5.00 -6.71
CA ALA A 89 7.10 -5.42 -5.81
C ALA A 89 7.69 -6.77 -6.21
N TYR A 90 6.83 -7.78 -6.47
CA TYR A 90 7.26 -9.11 -6.91
C TYR A 90 8.08 -9.06 -8.21
N ASN A 91 7.63 -8.24 -9.16
CA ASN A 91 8.31 -8.05 -10.44
C ASN A 91 9.56 -7.14 -10.35
N GLY A 92 9.92 -6.64 -9.17
CA GLY A 92 11.08 -5.76 -8.99
C GLY A 92 10.90 -4.34 -9.55
N LYS A 93 9.65 -3.89 -9.71
CA LYS A 93 9.31 -2.63 -10.38
C LYS A 93 9.04 -1.50 -9.40
N LEU A 94 9.76 -0.39 -9.56
CA LEU A 94 9.53 0.87 -8.86
C LEU A 94 8.43 1.71 -9.56
N GLU A 95 7.26 1.10 -9.77
CA GLU A 95 6.13 1.74 -10.42
C GLU A 95 5.20 2.35 -9.36
N LYS A 96 4.87 3.64 -9.52
CA LYS A 96 3.91 4.34 -8.66
C LYS A 96 2.51 3.81 -8.91
N LEU A 97 1.72 3.67 -7.84
CA LEU A 97 0.33 3.24 -7.98
C LEU A 97 -0.51 4.32 -8.66
N PRO A 98 -1.51 3.94 -9.48
CA PRO A 98 -2.39 4.90 -10.11
C PRO A 98 -3.17 5.70 -9.05
N ILE A 99 -3.49 6.96 -9.36
CA ILE A 99 -4.28 7.89 -8.56
C ILE A 99 -3.59 8.37 -7.27
N ILE A 100 -2.98 7.47 -6.51
CA ILE A 100 -2.40 7.77 -5.18
C ILE A 100 -0.88 7.82 -5.16
N GLY A 101 -0.21 7.36 -6.23
CA GLY A 101 1.22 7.11 -6.20
C GLY A 101 2.09 8.36 -6.14
N SER A 102 1.56 9.52 -6.55
CA SER A 102 2.23 10.82 -6.53
C SER A 102 1.75 11.77 -5.44
N ILE A 103 0.83 11.34 -4.57
CA ILE A 103 0.29 12.19 -3.50
C ILE A 103 1.37 12.36 -2.42
N GLY A 104 1.80 13.61 -2.18
CA GLY A 104 2.77 13.93 -1.14
C GLY A 104 4.21 13.53 -1.47
N GLU A 105 4.56 13.44 -2.76
CA GLU A 105 5.94 13.42 -3.25
C GLU A 105 6.54 14.83 -3.39
#